data_AF-A0A2S9GPS5-F1
#
_entry.id   AF-A0A2S9GPS5-F1
#
_cell.length_a   1.000
_cell.length_b   1.000
_cell.length_c   1.000
_cell.angle_alpha   90.00
_cell.angle_beta   90.00
_cell.angle_gamma   90.00
#
_symmetry.space_group_name_H-M   'P 1'
#
loop_
_entity.id
_entity.type
_entity.pdbx_description
1 polymer ?
#
loop_
_entity_poly.entity_id
_entity_poly.type
_entity_poly.pdbx_seq_one_letter_code
_entity_poly.pdbx_strand_id
1 'polypeptide(L)' 'WRGRTVHIARAVVLDATARVMVIHGGGGYSGALWPAAAVAAGDGVDVLAPDLPLYGDTVEPDPSRVRYDDWVDL' A
#
# COMPACT_ATOMS: atom_id res chain seq x y z
N TRP A 1 11.55 -5.27 -4.28
CA TRP A 1 12.20 -4.00 -4.67
C TRP A 1 13.39 -3.73 -3.76
N ARG A 2 14.60 -3.50 -4.29
CA ARG A 2 15.85 -3.32 -3.48
C ARG A 2 16.06 -4.38 -2.36
N GLY A 3 15.76 -5.64 -2.64
CA GLY A 3 15.84 -6.74 -1.66
C GLY A 3 14.62 -6.89 -0.73
N ARG A 4 13.69 -5.94 -0.72
CA ARG A 4 12.41 -6.00 0.01
C ARG A 4 11.35 -6.75 -0.80
N THR A 5 10.45 -7.44 -0.11
CA THR A 5 9.19 -7.92 -0.70
C THR A 5 8.09 -6.96 -0.28
N VAL A 6 7.53 -6.24 -1.26
CA VAL A 6 6.52 -5.20 -1.00
C VAL A 6 5.14 -5.80 -1.16
N HIS A 7 4.32 -5.74 -0.12
CA HIS A 7 2.92 -6.10 -0.23
C HIS A 7 2.11 -4.93 -0.76
N ILE A 8 1.22 -5.21 -1.71
CA ILE A 8 0.29 -4.24 -2.28
C ILE A 8 -1.08 -4.89 -2.36
N ALA A 9 -2.01 -4.45 -1.51
CA ALA A 9 -3.41 -4.81 -1.64
C ALA A 9 -4.01 -4.08 -2.85
N ARG A 10 -4.80 -4.77 -3.68
CA ARG A 10 -5.32 -4.21 -4.94
C ARG A 10 -6.75 -4.64 -5.21
N ALA A 11 -7.55 -3.71 -5.72
CA ALA A 11 -8.85 -3.95 -6.30
C ALA A 11 -8.81 -3.42 -7.74
N VAL A 12 -8.65 -4.34 -8.69
CA VAL A 12 -8.48 -3.98 -10.10
C VAL A 12 -9.85 -3.77 -10.75
N VAL A 13 -10.02 -2.59 -11.36
CA VAL A 13 -11.18 -2.26 -12.19
C VAL A 13 -10.66 -1.94 -13.60
N LEU A 14 -10.92 -2.84 -14.56
CA LEU A 14 -10.28 -2.81 -15.88
C LEU A 14 -10.61 -1.55 -16.70
N ASP A 15 -11.84 -1.05 -16.57
CA ASP A 15 -12.36 0.11 -17.31
C ASP A 15 -12.38 1.40 -16.46
N ALA A 16 -11.62 1.43 -15.36
CA ALA A 16 -11.59 2.58 -14.47
C ALA A 16 -11.05 3.82 -15.18
N THR A 17 -11.76 4.94 -15.01
CA THR A 17 -11.31 6.26 -15.50
C THR A 17 -10.27 6.90 -14.60
N ALA A 18 -10.12 6.41 -13.36
CA ALA A 18 -9.14 6.85 -12.39
C ALA A 18 -8.51 5.67 -11.65
N ARG A 19 -7.23 5.83 -11.31
CA ARG A 19 -6.50 4.94 -10.42
C ARG A 19 -6.02 5.71 -9.20
N VAL A 20 -6.21 5.16 -8.01
CA VAL A 20 -5.84 5.77 -6.73
C VAL A 20 -4.87 4.87 -5.96
N MET A 21 -3.83 5.50 -5.41
CA MET A 21 -2.95 4.88 -4.43
C MET A 21 -3.30 5.41 -3.03
N VAL A 22 -3.65 4.49 -2.13
CA VAL A 22 -4.00 4.81 -0.74
C VAL A 22 -2.79 4.57 0.14
N ILE A 23 -2.30 5.62 0.79
CA ILE A 23 -1.13 5.57 1.67
C ILE A 23 -1.58 5.70 3.12
N HIS A 24 -1.10 4.80 3.98
CA HIS A 24 -1.33 4.86 5.42
C HIS A 24 -0.26 5.68 6.14
N GLY A 25 -0.57 6.11 7.36
CA GLY A 25 0.40 6.71 8.28
C GLY A 25 1.09 5.69 9.19
N GLY A 26 1.95 6.16 10.09
CA GLY A 26 2.59 5.31 11.09
C GLY A 26 1.57 4.59 11.98
N GLY A 27 1.74 3.28 12.16
CA GLY A 27 0.80 2.40 12.88
C GLY A 27 -0.34 1.85 12.02
N GLY A 28 -0.47 2.30 10.77
CA GLY A 28 -1.41 1.76 9.79
C GLY A 28 -0.82 0.66 8.92
N TYR A 29 -1.67 0.09 8.05
CA TYR A 29 -1.34 -0.84 6.97
C TYR A 29 -2.54 -0.90 6.01
N SER A 30 -2.35 -1.45 4.82
CA SER A 30 -3.36 -1.56 3.74
C SER A 30 -4.69 -2.13 4.22
N GLY A 31 -4.66 -3.21 5.02
CA GLY A 31 -5.84 -3.83 5.59
C GLY A 31 -6.66 -2.91 6.50
N ALA A 32 -6.00 -2.03 7.26
CA ALA A 32 -6.69 -1.05 8.11
C ALA A 32 -7.46 0.01 7.31
N LEU A 33 -7.00 0.32 6.09
CA LEU A 33 -7.66 1.28 5.19
C LEU A 33 -8.61 0.61 4.19
N TRP A 34 -8.62 -0.73 4.14
CA TRP A 34 -9.36 -1.49 3.13
C TRP A 34 -10.87 -1.20 3.09
N PRO A 35 -11.59 -1.02 4.23
CA PRO A 35 -13.00 -0.68 4.18
C PRO A 35 -13.31 0.61 3.40
N ALA A 36 -12.44 1.62 3.48
CA ALA A 36 -12.59 2.85 2.70
C ALA A 36 -12.16 2.66 1.23
N ALA A 37 -11.05 1.95 1.00
CA ALA A 37 -10.57 1.62 -0.34
C ALA A 37 -11.60 0.81 -1.16
N ALA A 38 -12.29 -0.13 -0.51
CA ALA A 38 -13.30 -0.98 -1.13
C ALA A 38 -14.54 -0.20 -1.59
N VAL A 39 -14.92 0.88 -0.89
CA VAL A 39 -15.99 1.78 -1.34
C VAL A 39 -15.61 2.44 -2.67
N ALA A 40 -14.40 3.01 -2.76
CA ALA A 40 -13.93 3.64 -4.00
C ALA A 40 -13.84 2.63 -5.17
N ALA A 41 -13.40 1.40 -4.89
CA ALA A 41 -13.40 0.32 -5.87
C ALA A 41 -14.81 -0.05 -6.34
N GLY A 42 -15.78 -0.08 -5.43
CA GLY A 42 -17.21 -0.28 -5.73
C GLY A 42 -17.78 0.82 -6.65
N ASP A 43 -17.23 2.03 -6.56
CA ASP A 43 -17.59 3.18 -7.41
C ASP A 43 -16.79 3.23 -8.74
N GLY A 44 -16.06 2.16 -9.09
CA GLY A 44 -15.39 2.02 -10.37
C GLY A 44 -13.98 2.62 -10.45
N VAL A 45 -13.34 2.87 -9.30
CA VAL A 45 -11.94 3.34 -9.22
C VAL A 45 -11.00 2.14 -9.08
N ASP A 46 -9.91 2.10 -9.85
CA ASP A 46 -8.86 1.09 -9.64
C ASP A 46 -7.99 1.50 -8.43
N VAL A 47 -7.87 0.63 -7.43
CA VAL A 47 -7.22 0.97 -6.16
C VAL A 47 -6.02 0.06 -5.89
N LEU A 48 -4.94 0.68 -5.43
CA LEU A 48 -3.83 -0.01 -4.77
C LEU A 48 -3.52 0.62 -3.41
N ALA A 49 -3.12 -0.20 -2.45
CA ALA A 49 -2.69 0.22 -1.13
C ALA A 49 -1.42 -0.57 -0.75
N PRO A 50 -0.22 0.01 -0.92
CA PRO A 50 1.01 -0.62 -0.46
C PRO A 50 1.08 -0.60 1.06
N ASP A 51 1.69 -1.63 1.64
CA ASP A 51 2.17 -1.58 3.02
C ASP A 51 3.55 -0.93 3.05
N LEU A 52 3.68 0.17 3.79
CA LEU A 52 4.96 0.89 3.92
C LEU A 52 5.97 0.06 4.74
N PRO A 53 7.28 0.33 4.60
CA PRO A 53 8.32 -0.40 5.33
C PRO A 53 8.03 -0.52 6.83
N LEU A 54 8.18 -1.74 7.37
CA LEU A 54 7.86 -2.15 8.76
C LEU A 54 6.38 -2.34 9.09
N TYR A 55 5.46 -2.17 8.13
CA TYR A 55 4.02 -2.35 8.37
C TYR A 55 3.42 -3.44 7.48
N GLY A 56 2.25 -3.93 7.92
CA GLY A 56 1.47 -4.94 7.20
C GLY A 56 2.31 -6.16 6.82
N ASP A 57 2.22 -6.54 5.54
CA ASP A 57 2.87 -7.73 5.00
C ASP A 57 4.11 -7.40 4.14
N THR A 58 4.59 -6.15 4.18
CA THR A 58 5.88 -5.78 3.55
C THR A 58 7.04 -6.35 4.37
N VAL A 59 7.92 -7.11 3.71
CA VAL A 59 9.08 -7.76 4.33
C VAL A 59 10.36 -7.00 4.02
N GLU A 60 10.98 -6.49 5.07
CA GLU A 60 12.25 -5.77 5.04
C GLU A 60 13.45 -6.71 5.23
N PRO A 61 14.52 -6.59 4.43
CA PRO A 61 15.72 -7.42 4.57
C PRO A 61 16.52 -7.08 5.84
N ASP A 62 16.47 -5.82 6.29
CA ASP A 62 17.04 -5.37 7.57
C ASP A 62 16.09 -4.36 8.24
N PRO A 63 15.10 -4.85 9.01
CA PRO A 63 14.09 -3.98 9.65
C PRO A 63 14.68 -2.90 10.54
N SER A 64 15.83 -3.15 11.18
CA SER A 64 16.47 -2.21 12.11
C SER A 64 17.03 -0.96 11.43
N ARG A 65 17.28 -1.05 10.12
CA ARG A 65 17.88 0.01 9.31
C ARG A 65 16.85 0.91 8.62
N VAL A 66 15.57 0.56 8.63
CA VAL A 66 14.54 1.37 7.97
C VAL A 66 14.50 2.78 8.56
N ARG A 67 14.51 3.78 7.69
CA ARG A 67 14.32 5.20 7.99
C ARG A 67 13.15 5.75 7.18
N TYR A 68 12.73 6.97 7.49
CA TYR A 68 11.62 7.62 6.79
C TYR A 68 11.87 7.74 5.27
N ASP A 69 13.11 7.98 4.87
CA ASP A 69 13.47 8.05 3.45
C ASP A 69 13.24 6.72 2.72
N ASP A 70 13.33 5.58 3.41
CA ASP A 70 12.98 4.28 2.80
C ASP A 70 11.48 4.18 2.48
N TRP A 71 10.63 4.95 3.16
CA TRP A 71 9.18 5.03 2.86
C TRP A 71 8.93 5.92 1.65
N VAL A 72 9.71 7.00 1.51
CA VAL A 72 9.62 7.93 0.38
C VAL A 72 10.16 7.32 -0.90
N ASP A 73 11.21 6.50 -0.80
CA ASP A 73 11.83 5.84 -1.95
C ASP A 73 10.99 4.67 -2.51
N LEU A 74 10.06 4.12 -1.72
CA LEU A 74 9.21 3.00 -2.12
C LEU A 74 8.21 3.40 -3.21
#